data_AF-A0A355FMN8-F1
#
_entry.id   AF-A0A355FMN8-F1
#
_cell.length_a   1.000
_cell.length_b   1.000
_cell.length_c   1.000
_cell.angle_alpha   90.00
_cell.angle_beta   90.00
_cell.angle_gamma   90.00
#
_symmetry.space_group_name_H-M   'P 1'
#
loop_
_entity.id
_entity.type
_entity.pdbx_description
1 polymer ?
#
loop_
_entity_poly.entity_id
_entity_poly.type
_entity_poly.pdbx_seq_one_letter_code
_entity_poly.pdbx_strand_id
1 'polypeptide(L)'
;MSDYFKKKSLLAMMAVRNEAERYLKPVLDRLSNYVDGIVILDDASTDGTPDLCRAHPKVIRFERLTTPLFAQNEAALRSKLWDLTV
;
A
#
# COMPACT_ATOMS: atom_id res chain seq x y z
N MET A 1 36.37 -2.87 3.09
CA MET A 1 35.72 -3.47 1.89
C MET A 1 34.41 -4.16 2.28
N SER A 2 33.46 -3.47 2.94
CA SER A 2 32.34 -4.14 3.64
C SER A 2 30.93 -3.63 3.32
N ASP A 3 30.77 -2.63 2.45
CA ASP A 3 29.45 -1.98 2.25
C ASP A 3 28.98 -1.97 0.77
N TYR A 4 29.58 -2.80 -0.08
CA TYR A 4 29.37 -2.74 -1.55
C TYR A 4 28.02 -3.30 -2.04
N PHE A 5 27.22 -3.92 -1.18
CA PHE A 5 25.88 -4.38 -1.54
C PHE A 5 24.87 -4.12 -0.41
N LYS A 6 24.61 -2.84 -0.10
CA LYS A 6 23.35 -2.50 0.58
C LYS A 6 22.22 -3.01 -0.32
N LYS A 7 21.47 -4.03 0.13
CA LYS A 7 20.37 -4.63 -0.62
C LYS A 7 19.43 -3.51 -1.08
N LYS A 8 19.37 -3.26 -2.38
CA LYS A 8 18.40 -2.33 -2.95
C LYS A 8 17.02 -2.91 -2.68
N SER A 9 16.18 -2.19 -1.94
CA SER A 9 14.81 -2.60 -1.65
C SER A 9 13.87 -2.09 -2.73
N LEU A 10 13.03 -2.97 -3.27
CA LEU A 10 11.93 -2.57 -4.14
C LEU A 10 10.62 -2.57 -3.34
N LEU A 11 9.99 -1.41 -3.20
CA LEU A 11 8.70 -1.27 -2.51
C LEU A 11 7.60 -0.97 -3.53
N ALA A 12 6.43 -1.60 -3.34
CA ALA A 12 5.21 -1.18 -4.01
C ALA A 12 4.47 -0.14 -3.15
N MET A 13 3.85 0.84 -3.82
CA MET A 13 2.96 1.82 -3.19
C MET A 13 1.57 1.69 -3.78
N MET A 14 0.54 1.63 -2.94
CA MET A 14 -0.84 1.45 -3.39
C MET A 14 -1.77 2.39 -2.64
N ALA A 15 -2.55 3.17 -3.40
CA ALA A 15 -3.77 3.78 -2.89
C ALA A 15 -4.92 2.80 -3.14
N VAL A 16 -5.71 2.48 -2.11
CA VAL A 16 -6.80 1.49 -2.21
C VAL A 16 -8.10 2.05 -1.62
N ARG A 17 -9.24 1.59 -2.13
CA ARG A 17 -10.55 1.88 -1.56
C ARG A 17 -11.58 0.84 -1.97
N ASN A 18 -12.21 0.19 -1.00
CA ASN A 18 -13.33 -0.74 -1.21
C ASN A 18 -13.04 -1.85 -2.26
N GLU A 19 -11.97 -2.61 -2.06
CA GLU A 19 -11.50 -3.66 -2.97
C GLU A 19 -11.53 -5.07 -2.35
N ALA A 20 -12.13 -5.25 -1.17
CA ALA A 20 -12.08 -6.52 -0.44
C ALA A 20 -12.70 -7.68 -1.20
N GLU A 21 -13.80 -7.41 -1.88
CA GLU A 21 -14.58 -8.38 -2.66
C GLU A 21 -14.24 -8.33 -4.17
N ARG A 22 -13.10 -7.72 -4.51
CA ARG A 22 -12.65 -7.54 -5.90
C ARG A 22 -11.30 -8.23 -6.11
N TYR A 23 -10.33 -7.52 -6.68
CA TYR A 23 -9.06 -8.10 -7.11
C TYR A 23 -7.89 -7.78 -6.20
N LEU A 24 -8.11 -7.11 -5.06
CA LEU A 24 -7.00 -6.71 -4.21
C LEU A 24 -6.21 -7.90 -3.66
N LYS A 25 -6.88 -8.96 -3.21
CA LYS A 25 -6.18 -10.18 -2.75
C LYS A 25 -5.24 -10.77 -3.82
N PRO A 26 -5.71 -11.13 -5.03
CA PRO A 26 -4.81 -11.69 -6.05
C PRO A 26 -3.75 -10.69 -6.53
N VAL A 27 -4.00 -9.37 -6.47
CA VAL A 27 -2.99 -8.35 -6.76
C VAL A 27 -1.89 -8.36 -5.70
N LEU A 28 -2.24 -8.34 -4.40
CA LEU A 28 -1.25 -8.40 -3.32
C LEU A 28 -0.44 -9.70 -3.39
N ASP A 29 -1.11 -10.84 -3.58
CA ASP A 29 -0.48 -12.16 -3.67
C ASP A 29 0.52 -12.21 -4.83
N ARG A 30 0.18 -11.68 -6.01
CA ARG A 30 1.10 -11.67 -7.17
C ARG A 30 2.24 -10.68 -7.00
N LEU A 31 1.93 -9.45 -6.58
CA LEU A 31 2.90 -8.38 -6.38
C LEU A 31 3.96 -8.76 -5.34
N SER A 32 3.57 -9.53 -4.32
CA SER A 32 4.41 -10.04 -3.25
C SER A 32 5.67 -10.78 -3.73
N ASN A 33 5.62 -11.38 -4.93
CA ASN A 33 6.72 -12.15 -5.52
C ASN A 33 7.82 -11.26 -6.12
N TYR A 34 7.54 -9.97 -6.33
CA TYR A 34 8.45 -9.05 -7.01
C TYR A 34 9.02 -7.99 -6.09
N VAL A 35 8.37 -7.71 -4.95
CA VAL A 35 8.72 -6.60 -4.07
C VAL A 35 9.16 -7.08 -2.69
N ASP A 36 10.04 -6.31 -2.06
CA ASP A 36 10.47 -6.55 -0.69
C ASP A 36 9.37 -6.19 0.31
N GLY A 37 8.52 -5.22 -0.02
CA GLY A 37 7.37 -4.81 0.79
C GLY A 37 6.35 -3.96 0.01
N ILE A 38 5.19 -3.79 0.61
CA ILE A 38 4.05 -3.06 0.08
C ILE A 38 3.63 -2.01 1.13
N VAL A 39 3.49 -0.76 0.67
CA VAL A 39 2.99 0.36 1.47
C VAL A 39 1.62 0.75 0.93
N ILE A 40 0.63 0.77 1.81
CA ILE A 40 -0.76 1.00 1.45
C ILE A 40 -1.30 2.24 2.15
N LEU A 41 -1.93 3.12 1.37
CA LEU A 41 -2.80 4.18 1.85
C LEU A 41 -4.25 3.82 1.50
N ASP A 42 -5.06 3.50 2.51
CA ASP A 42 -6.47 3.23 2.37
C ASP A 42 -7.28 4.53 2.39
N ASP A 43 -7.98 4.83 1.30
CA ASP A 43 -8.75 6.05 1.08
C ASP A 43 -10.13 5.98 1.74
N ALA A 44 -10.15 5.71 3.04
CA ALA A 44 -11.34 5.54 3.86
C ALA A 44 -12.28 4.45 3.34
N SER A 45 -11.78 3.22 3.19
CA SER A 45 -12.62 2.08 2.87
C SER A 45 -13.68 1.85 3.95
N THR A 46 -14.83 1.33 3.56
CA THR A 46 -15.97 0.99 4.45
C THR A 46 -16.31 -0.50 4.42
N ASP A 47 -15.53 -1.29 3.69
CA ASP A 47 -15.63 -2.75 3.59
C ASP A 47 -14.45 -3.45 4.31
N GLY A 48 -14.24 -4.73 4.02
CA GLY A 48 -13.13 -5.53 4.57
C GLY A 48 -11.73 -5.19 4.05
N THR A 49 -11.55 -4.15 3.25
CA THR A 49 -10.25 -3.80 2.61
C THR A 49 -9.15 -3.59 3.66
N PRO A 50 -9.38 -2.85 4.76
CA PRO A 50 -8.34 -2.62 5.76
C PRO A 50 -7.82 -3.91 6.41
N ASP A 51 -8.70 -4.89 6.64
CA ASP A 51 -8.33 -6.14 7.29
C ASP A 51 -7.60 -7.08 6.32
N LEU A 52 -8.05 -7.10 5.06
CA LEU A 52 -7.35 -7.81 3.98
C LEU A 52 -5.92 -7.26 3.78
N CYS A 53 -5.75 -5.94 3.79
CA CYS A 53 -4.43 -5.31 3.71
C CYS A 53 -3.54 -5.66 4.91
N ARG A 54 -4.06 -5.50 6.13
CA ARG A 54 -3.28 -5.76 7.37
C ARG A 54 -2.88 -7.22 7.53
N ALA A 55 -3.69 -8.14 7.04
CA ALA A 55 -3.40 -9.57 7.12
C ALA A 55 -2.31 -10.03 6.12
N HIS A 56 -1.99 -9.24 5.08
CA HIS A 56 -1.09 -9.69 4.03
C HIS A 56 0.40 -9.52 4.42
N PRO A 57 1.22 -10.58 4.39
CA PRO A 57 2.56 -10.59 5.01
C PRO A 57 3.59 -9.66 4.35
N LYS A 58 3.38 -9.27 3.08
CA LYS A 58 4.22 -8.26 2.42
C LYS A 58 3.77 -6.81 2.64
N VAL A 59 2.64 -6.56 3.30
CA VAL A 59 2.24 -5.20 3.65
C VAL A 59 3.04 -4.77 4.88
N ILE A 60 4.05 -3.93 4.65
CA ILE A 60 4.99 -3.49 5.68
C ILE A 60 4.57 -2.17 6.33
N ARG A 61 3.71 -1.40 5.66
CA ARG A 61 3.12 -0.16 6.18
C ARG A 61 1.71 -0.02 5.64
N PHE A 62 0.78 0.32 6.54
CA PHE A 62 -0.61 0.56 6.21
C PHE A 62 -1.08 1.79 6.98
N GLU A 63 -1.71 2.73 6.29
CA GLU A 63 -2.44 3.83 6.91
C GLU A 63 -3.82 3.95 6.28
N ARG A 64 -4.83 4.27 7.09
CA ARG A 64 -6.20 4.50 6.66
C ARG A 64 -6.63 5.92 6.94
N LEU A 65 -7.16 6.58 5.92
CA LEU A 65 -7.81 7.88 6.06
C LEU A 65 -9.17 7.72 6.72
N THR A 66 -9.59 8.74 7.46
CA THR A 66 -10.93 8.83 8.05
C THR A 66 -11.97 9.32 7.05
N THR A 67 -11.55 10.07 6.04
CA THR A 67 -12.40 10.61 4.97
C THR A 67 -11.77 10.38 3.60
N PRO A 68 -12.55 10.09 2.55
CA PRO A 68 -11.99 9.87 1.21
C PRO A 68 -11.37 11.15 0.65
N LEU A 69 -10.13 11.07 0.22
CA LEU A 69 -9.34 12.16 -0.35
C LEU A 69 -9.22 12.05 -1.87
N PHE A 70 -9.31 10.85 -2.47
CA PHE A 70 -9.12 10.67 -3.92
C PHE A 70 -10.05 11.57 -4.74
N ALA A 71 -11.35 11.56 -4.43
CA ALA A 71 -12.36 12.33 -5.15
C ALA A 71 -12.28 13.85 -4.89
N GLN A 72 -11.63 14.26 -3.81
CA GLN A 72 -11.49 15.68 -3.45
C GLN A 72 -10.19 16.27 -4.00
N ASN A 73 -9.08 15.52 -3.85
CA ASN A 73 -7.74 15.92 -4.22
C ASN A 73 -6.82 14.70 -4.35
N GLU A 74 -6.83 14.06 -5.53
CA GLU A 74 -5.97 12.93 -5.85
C GLU A 74 -4.47 13.25 -5.66
N ALA A 75 -4.04 14.46 -6.02
CA ALA A 75 -2.65 14.86 -5.89
C ALA A 75 -2.20 14.86 -4.42
N ALA A 76 -3.04 15.34 -3.51
CA ALA A 76 -2.77 15.27 -2.08
C ALA A 76 -2.73 13.82 -1.55
N LEU A 77 -3.61 12.94 -2.04
CA LEU A 77 -3.57 11.52 -1.70
C LEU A 77 -2.23 10.89 -2.12
N ARG A 78 -1.77 11.16 -3.34
CA ARG A 78 -0.47 10.65 -3.84
C ARG A 78 0.72 11.23 -3.09
N SER A 79 0.69 12.52 -2.77
CA SER A 79 1.72 13.15 -1.93
C SER A 79 1.81 12.48 -0.57
N LYS A 80 0.66 12.22 0.07
CA LYS A 80 0.63 11.53 1.35
C LYS A 80 1.17 10.10 1.24
N LEU A 81 0.78 9.35 0.21
CA LEU A 81 1.32 8.00 -0.03
C LEU A 81 2.84 8.02 -0.26
N TRP A 82 3.36 9.05 -0.93
CA TRP A 82 4.80 9.25 -1.10
C TRP A 82 5.51 9.49 0.23
N ASP A 83 4.97 10.36 1.10
CA ASP A 83 5.52 10.64 2.43
C ASP A 83 5.53 9.40 3.35
N LEU A 84 4.73 8.38 3.03
CA LEU A 84 4.76 7.09 3.74
C LEU A 84 5.90 6.17 3.31
N THR A 85 6.63 6.46 2.24
CA THR A 85 7.64 5.53 1.68
C THR A 85 9.06 6.07 1.64
N VAL A 86 9.25 7.38 1.80
CA VAL A 86 10.54 8.06 2.00
C VAL A 86 10.91 8.18 3.47
#